data_AF-A0A1G1KCK1-F1
#
_entry.id   AF-A0A1G1KCK1-F1
#
_cell.length_a   1.000
_cell.length_b   1.000
_cell.length_c   1.000
_cell.angle_alpha   90.00
_cell.angle_beta   90.00
_cell.angle_gamma   90.00
#
_symmetry.space_group_name_H-M   'P 1'
#
loop_
_entity.id
_entity.type
_entity.pdbx_description
1 polymer ?
#
loop_
_entity_poly.entity_id
_entity_poly.type
_entity_poly.pdbx_seq_one_letter_code
_entity_poly.pdbx_strand_id
1 'polypeptide(L)'
;MRLTAKARPAWVEGAVNRRTEHASVSYGESRRPVALVAPRPNNGFTVQFLLKARRADVRASRILDEVRRELTFYLLDVVGPNSWPFVQYHCDTPANSRSIVHWSWHPTPEKKRAAS
;
A
#
# COMPACT_ATOMS: atom_id res chain seq x y z
N MET A 1 -33.97 12.18 -5.56
CA MET A 1 -32.76 11.39 -5.86
C MET A 1 -31.60 12.02 -5.10
N ARG A 2 -31.12 11.43 -3.99
CA ARG A 2 -29.93 11.94 -3.29
C ARG A 2 -28.70 11.46 -4.07
N LEU A 3 -28.05 12.36 -4.80
CA LEU A 3 -26.69 12.13 -5.29
C LEU A 3 -25.79 12.11 -4.05
N THR A 4 -25.55 10.93 -3.47
CA THR A 4 -24.50 10.78 -2.47
C THR A 4 -23.18 11.12 -3.16
N ALA A 5 -22.53 12.20 -2.74
CA ALA A 5 -21.20 12.54 -3.20
C ALA A 5 -20.31 11.28 -3.11
N LYS A 6 -19.69 10.88 -4.22
CA LYS A 6 -18.75 9.75 -4.22
C LYS A 6 -17.70 10.03 -3.15
N ALA A 7 -17.65 9.19 -2.11
CA ALA A 7 -16.65 9.31 -1.06
C ALA A 7 -15.26 9.31 -1.70
N ARG A 8 -14.41 10.27 -1.33
CA ARG A 8 -13.01 10.25 -1.78
C ARG A 8 -12.35 8.97 -1.24
N PRO A 9 -11.51 8.31 -2.05
CA PRO A 9 -10.74 7.17 -1.56
C PRO A 9 -9.94 7.61 -0.33
N ALA A 10 -9.87 6.73 0.66
CA ALA A 10 -9.11 6.93 1.87
C ALA A 10 -8.48 5.60 2.28
N TRP A 11 -7.28 5.67 2.84
CA TRP A 11 -6.69 4.53 3.52
C TRP A 11 -6.88 4.68 5.03
N VAL A 12 -7.07 3.56 5.71
CA VAL A 12 -7.20 3.50 7.17
C VAL A 12 -6.21 2.49 7.72
N GLU A 13 -5.68 2.77 8.92
CA GLU A 13 -4.81 1.81 9.59
C GLU A 13 -5.62 0.62 10.12
N GLY A 14 -5.14 -0.60 9.90
CA GLY A 14 -5.79 -1.83 10.33
C GLY A 14 -5.04 -3.10 9.93
N ALA A 15 -5.48 -4.25 10.43
CA ALA A 15 -4.87 -5.54 10.10
C ALA A 15 -5.15 -5.93 8.64
N VAL A 16 -4.10 -6.37 7.93
CA VAL A 16 -4.20 -6.87 6.55
C VAL A 16 -4.19 -8.40 6.56
N ASN A 17 -5.17 -9.01 5.88
CA ASN A 17 -5.21 -10.46 5.69
C ASN A 17 -4.19 -10.88 4.61
N ARG A 18 -3.11 -11.53 5.03
CA ARG A 18 -2.04 -11.99 4.14
C ARG A 18 -2.41 -13.23 3.30
N ARG A 19 -3.57 -13.85 3.57
CA ARG A 19 -4.10 -14.97 2.77
C ARG A 19 -4.86 -14.50 1.53
N THR A 20 -5.23 -13.22 1.48
CA THR A 20 -5.85 -12.59 0.33
C THR A 20 -4.84 -11.75 -0.44
N GLU A 21 -5.27 -11.22 -1.57
CA GLU A 21 -4.46 -10.27 -2.34
C GLU A 21 -4.08 -9.07 -1.48
N HIS A 22 -2.80 -8.70 -1.53
CA HIS A 22 -2.26 -7.54 -0.82
C HIS A 22 -0.98 -7.06 -1.50
N ALA A 23 -0.49 -5.90 -1.10
CA ALA A 23 0.84 -5.43 -1.43
C ALA A 23 1.66 -5.29 -0.14
N SER A 24 2.95 -5.52 -0.23
CA SER A 24 3.90 -5.20 0.83
C SER A 24 4.72 -3.99 0.45
N VAL A 25 4.99 -3.13 1.43
CA VAL A 25 5.83 -1.94 1.28
C VAL A 25 7.06 -2.09 2.15
N SER A 26 8.25 -1.96 1.56
CA SER A 26 9.55 -1.96 2.26
C SER A 26 10.29 -0.65 2.05
N TYR A 27 11.36 -0.41 2.82
CA TYR A 27 12.08 0.86 2.85
C TYR A 27 13.59 0.66 2.74
N GLY A 28 14.21 1.42 1.83
CA GLY A 28 15.61 1.28 1.46
C GLY A 28 15.95 -0.13 0.98
N GLU A 29 17.18 -0.56 1.20
CA GLU A 29 17.67 -1.86 0.75
C GLU A 29 17.08 -3.05 1.54
N SER A 30 16.40 -2.79 2.66
CA SER A 30 15.78 -3.83 3.46
C SER A 30 14.56 -4.40 2.73
N ARG A 31 14.61 -5.71 2.43
CA ARG A 31 13.44 -6.45 1.91
C ARG A 31 12.38 -6.76 2.97
N ARG A 32 12.61 -6.40 4.24
CA ARG A 32 11.60 -6.58 5.29
C ARG A 32 10.51 -5.51 5.12
N PRO A 33 9.23 -5.91 5.02
CA PRO A 33 8.15 -4.95 4.86
C PRO A 33 7.96 -4.14 6.14
N VAL A 34 7.73 -2.84 5.95
CA VAL A 34 7.37 -1.87 6.99
C VAL A 34 5.88 -1.57 6.99
N ALA A 35 5.17 -1.86 5.90
CA ALA A 35 3.72 -1.83 5.85
C ALA A 35 3.15 -2.90 4.91
N LEU A 36 1.87 -3.22 5.08
CA LEU A 36 1.05 -4.00 4.16
C LEU A 36 -0.14 -3.15 3.71
N VAL A 37 -0.60 -3.36 2.49
CA VAL A 37 -1.75 -2.65 1.91
C VAL A 37 -2.71 -3.66 1.30
N ALA A 38 -4.00 -3.53 1.57
CA ALA A 38 -5.05 -4.32 0.93
C ALA A 38 -6.21 -3.43 0.47
N PRO A 39 -6.89 -3.78 -0.62
CA PRO A 39 -8.05 -3.05 -1.09
C PRO A 39 -9.23 -3.29 -0.13
N ARG A 40 -10.10 -2.28 0.00
CA ARG A 40 -11.37 -2.35 0.73
C ARG A 40 -12.55 -2.06 -0.21
N PRO A 41 -13.77 -2.44 0.17
CA PRO A 41 -14.98 -1.97 -0.51
C PRO A 41 -15.01 -0.44 -0.61
N ASN A 42 -15.74 0.09 -1.58
CA ASN A 42 -15.90 1.53 -1.82
C ASN A 42 -14.57 2.26 -2.03
N ASN A 43 -13.62 1.63 -2.74
CA ASN A 43 -12.40 2.29 -3.21
C ASN A 43 -11.46 2.76 -2.09
N GLY A 44 -11.57 2.16 -0.90
CA GLY A 44 -10.68 2.40 0.22
C GLY A 44 -9.53 1.41 0.30
N PHE A 45 -8.62 1.64 1.25
CA PHE A 45 -7.49 0.75 1.52
C PHE A 45 -7.34 0.49 3.01
N THR A 46 -6.93 -0.72 3.36
CA THR A 46 -6.43 -1.03 4.71
C THR A 46 -4.91 -1.00 4.65
N VAL A 47 -4.29 -0.25 5.55
CA VAL A 47 -2.83 -0.19 5.70
C VAL A 47 -2.46 -0.76 7.06
N GLN A 48 -1.59 -1.76 7.09
CA GLN A 48 -1.03 -2.28 8.33
C GLN A 48 0.43 -1.83 8.45
N PHE A 49 0.75 -0.92 9.36
CA PHE A 49 2.14 -0.61 9.68
C PHE A 49 2.74 -1.73 10.54
N LEU A 50 3.87 -2.29 10.08
CA LEU A 50 4.60 -3.36 10.76
C LEU A 50 5.74 -2.81 11.62
N LEU A 51 6.27 -1.65 11.23
CA LEU A 51 7.28 -0.94 12.01
C LEU A 51 6.62 -0.19 13.18
N LYS A 52 7.09 -0.44 14.40
CA LYS A 52 6.64 0.28 15.59
C LYS A 52 7.67 1.32 15.99
N ALA A 53 7.36 2.60 15.75
CA ALA A 53 8.20 3.68 16.27
C ALA A 53 7.92 3.89 17.76
N ARG A 54 8.98 3.87 18.57
CA ARG A 54 8.95 4.42 19.94
C ARG A 54 9.25 5.91 19.87
N ARG A 55 8.82 6.69 20.87
CA ARG A 55 8.97 8.17 20.88
C ARG A 55 10.42 8.66 20.68
N ALA A 56 11.42 7.88 21.09
CA ALA A 56 12.84 8.20 20.92
C ALA A 56 13.45 7.69 19.59
N ASP A 57 12.72 6.90 18.80
CA ASP A 57 13.21 6.32 17.55
C ASP A 57 12.90 7.26 16.37
N VAL A 58 13.80 8.23 16.19
CA VAL A 58 13.75 9.23 15.11
C VAL A 58 13.79 8.57 13.74
N ARG A 59 14.57 7.49 13.59
CA ARG A 59 14.71 6.77 12.31
C ARG A 59 13.40 6.07 11.95
N ALA A 60 12.80 5.33 12.88
CA ALA A 60 11.53 4.65 12.62
C ALA A 60 10.40 5.66 12.31
N SER A 61 10.38 6.80 13.00
CA SER A 61 9.41 7.87 12.75
C SER A 61 9.55 8.43 11.33
N ARG A 62 10.78 8.72 10.89
CA ARG A 62 11.06 9.20 9.53
C ARG A 62 10.64 8.19 8.46
N ILE A 63 10.94 6.90 8.66
CA ILE A 63 10.52 5.83 7.74
C ILE A 63 9.00 5.80 7.61
N LEU A 64 8.28 5.84 8.73
CA LEU A 64 6.82 5.83 8.73
C LEU A 64 6.23 7.05 8.01
N ASP A 65 6.81 8.23 8.20
CA ASP A 65 6.33 9.45 7.53
C ASP A 65 6.56 9.43 6.02
N GLU A 66 7.72 8.95 5.56
CA GLU A 66 7.99 8.77 4.13
C GLU A 66 7.06 7.71 3.51
N VAL A 67 6.84 6.58 4.20
CA VAL A 67 5.89 5.55 3.74
C VAL A 67 4.46 6.11 3.70
N ARG A 68 4.01 6.89 4.69
CA ARG A 68 2.67 7.52 4.67
C ARG A 68 2.49 8.47 3.49
N ARG A 69 3.53 9.24 3.16
CA ARG A 69 3.51 10.13 1.99
C ARG A 69 3.38 9.33 0.70
N GLU A 70 4.19 8.28 0.53
CA GLU A 70 4.14 7.41 -0.64
C GLU A 70 2.77 6.73 -0.82
N LEU A 71 2.23 6.18 0.28
CA LEU A 71 0.90 5.56 0.30
C LEU A 71 -0.19 6.56 -0.10
N THR A 72 -0.13 7.79 0.44
CA THR A 72 -1.11 8.83 0.13
C THR A 72 -1.04 9.23 -1.35
N PHE A 73 0.17 9.45 -1.86
CA PHE A 73 0.40 9.83 -3.24
C PHE A 73 -0.17 8.79 -4.22
N TYR A 74 0.23 7.52 -4.11
CA TYR A 74 -0.19 6.50 -5.08
C TYR A 74 -1.61 6.00 -4.89
N LEU A 75 -2.08 5.88 -3.64
CA LEU A 75 -3.42 5.34 -3.40
C LEU A 75 -4.52 6.40 -3.62
N LEU A 76 -4.25 7.66 -3.30
CA LEU A 76 -5.27 8.70 -3.25
C LEU A 76 -5.09 9.77 -4.33
N ASP A 77 -3.87 10.26 -4.55
CA ASP A 77 -3.63 11.47 -5.36
C ASP A 77 -3.45 11.18 -6.86
N VAL A 78 -2.72 10.11 -7.21
CA VAL A 78 -2.34 9.84 -8.62
C VAL A 78 -3.45 9.17 -9.43
N VAL A 79 -4.15 8.19 -8.84
CA VAL A 79 -5.02 7.28 -9.61
C VAL A 79 -6.50 7.39 -9.21
N GLY A 80 -6.78 7.97 -8.03
CA GLY A 80 -8.13 8.15 -7.54
C GLY A 80 -8.82 6.83 -7.16
N PRO A 81 -10.16 6.72 -7.32
CA PRO A 81 -10.95 5.65 -6.68
C PRO A 81 -10.61 4.22 -7.11
N ASN A 82 -10.05 4.01 -8.31
CA ASN A 82 -9.72 2.66 -8.80
C ASN A 82 -8.20 2.43 -8.80
N SER A 83 -7.51 2.81 -7.73
CA SER A 83 -6.04 2.77 -7.68
C SER A 83 -5.44 1.37 -7.51
N TRP A 84 -6.23 0.35 -7.19
CA TRP A 84 -5.70 -1.00 -6.94
C TRP A 84 -5.02 -1.67 -8.15
N PRO A 85 -5.59 -1.67 -9.37
CA PRO A 85 -4.86 -2.13 -10.55
C PRO A 85 -3.57 -1.35 -10.82
N PHE A 86 -3.54 -0.06 -10.51
CA PHE A 86 -2.30 0.72 -10.62
C PHE A 86 -1.26 0.27 -9.60
N VAL A 87 -1.64 -0.07 -8.36
CA VAL A 87 -0.68 -0.64 -7.38
C VAL A 87 -0.02 -1.89 -7.92
N GLN A 88 -0.77 -2.76 -8.60
CA GLN A 88 -0.24 -3.98 -9.23
C GLN A 88 0.76 -3.62 -10.32
N TYR A 89 0.37 -2.74 -11.25
CA TYR A 89 1.25 -2.23 -12.30
C TYR A 89 2.51 -1.55 -11.74
N HIS A 90 2.36 -0.70 -10.72
CA HIS A 90 3.43 0.09 -10.13
C HIS A 90 4.56 -0.78 -9.60
N CYS A 91 4.24 -1.95 -9.04
CA CYS A 91 5.23 -2.90 -8.53
C CYS A 91 6.30 -3.28 -9.57
N ASP A 92 5.94 -3.29 -10.85
CA ASP A 92 6.84 -3.66 -11.96
C ASP A 92 7.46 -2.45 -12.67
N THR A 93 7.19 -1.23 -12.21
CA THR A 93 7.69 -0.01 -12.87
C THR A 93 9.12 0.35 -12.47
N PRO A 94 9.89 1.02 -13.35
CA PRO A 94 11.18 1.60 -12.98
C PRO A 94 11.08 2.60 -11.82
N ALA A 95 9.95 3.29 -11.67
CA ALA A 95 9.69 4.20 -10.56
C ALA A 95 9.77 3.47 -9.21
N ASN A 96 9.16 2.28 -9.10
CA ASN A 96 9.24 1.45 -7.92
C ASN A 96 10.67 0.94 -7.64
N SER A 97 11.39 0.54 -8.69
CA SER A 97 12.78 0.05 -8.53
C SER A 97 13.78 1.13 -8.06
N ARG A 98 13.50 2.40 -8.39
CA ARG A 98 14.38 3.54 -8.06
C ARG A 98 13.93 4.32 -6.82
N SER A 99 12.71 4.10 -6.35
CA SER A 99 12.21 4.71 -5.11
C SER A 99 12.93 4.14 -3.90
N ILE A 100 13.00 4.90 -2.82
CA ILE A 100 13.42 4.37 -1.51
C ILE A 100 12.29 3.55 -0.85
N VAL A 101 11.04 3.76 -1.28
CA VAL A 101 9.88 2.99 -0.83
C VAL A 101 9.54 1.98 -1.92
N HIS A 102 9.72 0.70 -1.63
CA HIS A 102 9.50 -0.36 -2.61
C HIS A 102 8.19 -1.08 -2.34
N TRP A 103 7.44 -1.31 -3.41
CA TRP A 103 6.19 -2.05 -3.44
C TRP A 103 6.41 -3.43 -4.03
N SER A 104 5.72 -4.43 -3.49
CA SER A 104 5.64 -5.77 -4.07
C SER A 104 4.23 -6.29 -3.95
N TRP A 105 3.68 -6.78 -5.06
CA TRP A 105 2.33 -7.31 -5.12
C TRP A 105 2.30 -8.81 -4.79
N HIS A 106 1.30 -9.22 -4.02
CA HIS A 106 1.06 -10.59 -3.61
C HIS A 106 -0.34 -11.02 -4.06
N PRO A 107 -0.46 -11.82 -5.15
CA PRO A 107 -1.75 -12.29 -5.63
C PRO A 107 -2.44 -13.22 -4.62
N THR A 108 -3.75 -13.42 -4.79
CA THR A 108 -4.43 -14.56 -4.13
C THR A 108 -3.80 -15.89 -4.57
N PRO A 109 -3.91 -16.97 -3.77
CA PRO A 109 -3.44 -18.29 -4.17
C PRO A 109 -3.97 -18.76 -5.54
N GLU A 110 -5.22 -18.43 -5.86
CA GLU A 110 -5.86 -18.74 -7.14
C GLU A 110 -5.22 -17.97 -8.30
N LYS A 111 -5.03 -16.66 -8.16
CA LYS A 111 -4.36 -15.83 -9.17
C LYS A 111 -2.90 -16.23 -9.36
N LYS A 112 -2.22 -16.67 -8.28
CA LYS A 112 -0.85 -17.17 -8.35
C LYS A 112 -0.75 -18.42 -9.22
N ARG A 113 -1.69 -19.37 -9.08
CA ARG A 113 -1.77 -20.59 -9.88
C ARG A 113 -2.03 -20.33 -11.36
N ALA A 114 -2.77 -19.27 -11.70
CA ALA A 114 -3.05 -18.90 -13.09
C ALA A 114 -1.87 -18.18 -13.79
N ALA A 115 -0.90 -17.68 -13.02
CA ALA A 115 0.28 -16.96 -13.52
C ALA A 115 1.57 -17.81 -13.53
N SER A 116 1.50 -19.08 -13.10
CA SER A 116 2.61 -20.05 -13.11
C SER A 116 2.40 -21.08 -14.21
#